data_AF-A0AAD9VK50-F1
#
_entry.id   AF-A0AAD9VK50-F1
#
_cell.length_a   1.000
_cell.length_b   1.000
_cell.length_c   1.000
_cell.angle_alpha   90.00
_cell.angle_beta   90.00
_cell.angle_gamma   90.00
#
_symmetry.space_group_name_H-M   'P 1'
#
loop_
_entity.id
_entity.type
_entity.pdbx_description
1 polymer ?
#
loop_
_entity_poly.entity_id
_entity_poly.type
_entity_poly.pdbx_seq_one_letter_code
_entity_poly.pdbx_strand_id
1 'polypeptide(L)'
;MPRSNGQVERVNRFLRSILAKLSSDADWAKALSKAEFSINNSLHSSIGTTPSILLFGAEQYGFADDDLRNYLQSLQETPDDREKLRDSAIIRNRNVQEPVQSDSEDVEESESQ
;
A
#
# COMPACT_ATOMS: atom_id res chain seq x y z
N MET A 1 -19.18 -12.92 -0.71
CA MET A 1 -18.61 -12.41 0.56
C MET A 1 -17.94 -11.06 0.29
N PRO A 2 -18.36 -9.95 0.92
CA PRO A 2 -17.88 -8.60 0.57
C PRO A 2 -16.54 -8.28 1.25
N ARG A 3 -15.52 -9.12 1.07
CA ARG A 3 -14.14 -8.79 1.50
C ARG A 3 -13.51 -7.71 0.63
N SER A 4 -13.99 -7.55 -0.61
CA SER A 4 -13.49 -6.56 -1.56
C SER A 4 -13.83 -5.11 -1.20
N ASN A 5 -14.96 -4.87 -0.51
CA ASN A 5 -15.43 -3.51 -0.26
C ASN A 5 -14.54 -2.78 0.75
N GLY A 6 -14.06 -3.46 1.79
CA GLY A 6 -13.25 -2.81 2.85
C GLY A 6 -11.90 -2.27 2.36
N GLN A 7 -11.26 -2.92 1.38
CA GLN A 7 -10.02 -2.40 0.78
C GLN A 7 -10.29 -1.15 -0.05
N VAL A 8 -11.33 -1.18 -0.89
CA VAL A 8 -11.76 -0.02 -1.70
C VAL A 8 -12.17 1.14 -0.80
N GLU A 9 -12.90 0.88 0.28
CA GLU A 9 -13.30 1.89 1.26
C GLU A 9 -12.10 2.55 1.96
N ARG A 10 -11.07 1.77 2.31
CA ARG A 10 -9.83 2.31 2.88
C ARG A 10 -9.09 3.22 1.90
N VAL A 11 -8.91 2.77 0.66
CA VAL A 11 -8.27 3.58 -0.39
C VAL A 11 -9.08 4.85 -0.65
N ASN A 12 -10.40 4.75 -0.77
CA ASN A 12 -11.27 5.91 -0.96
C ASN A 12 -11.21 6.89 0.20
N ARG A 13 -11.14 6.41 1.44
CA ARG A 13 -10.98 7.27 2.64
C ARG A 13 -9.63 8.00 2.61
N PHE A 14 -8.57 7.29 2.24
CA PHE A 14 -7.24 7.89 2.13
C PHE A 14 -7.16 8.92 1.00
N LEU A 15 -7.72 8.61 -0.17
CA LEU A 15 -7.82 9.54 -1.30
C LEU A 15 -8.56 10.82 -0.91
N ARG A 16 -9.70 10.70 -0.22
CA ARG A 16 -10.45 11.86 0.30
C ARG A 16 -9.60 12.70 1.25
N SER A 17 -8.80 12.07 2.12
CA SER A 17 -7.90 12.80 3.04
C SER A 17 -6.81 13.57 2.30
N ILE A 18 -6.27 13.02 1.22
CA ILE A 18 -5.27 13.72 0.39
C ILE A 18 -5.92 14.88 -0.36
N LEU A 19 -7.05 14.64 -1.02
CA LEU A 19 -7.76 15.68 -1.79
C LEU A 19 -8.18 16.85 -0.90
N ALA A 20 -8.66 16.58 0.32
CA ALA A 20 -9.00 17.62 1.29
C ALA A 20 -7.82 18.50 1.70
N LYS A 21 -6.57 18.03 1.54
CA LYS A 21 -5.34 18.80 1.84
C LYS A 21 -4.79 19.52 0.62
N LEU A 22 -4.98 18.95 -0.57
CA LEU A 22 -4.39 19.47 -1.82
C LEU A 22 -5.33 20.43 -2.58
N SER A 23 -6.63 20.45 -2.25
CA SER A 23 -7.63 21.21 -3.00
C SER A 23 -8.81 21.66 -2.14
N SER A 24 -9.47 22.73 -2.59
CA SER A 24 -10.83 23.06 -2.18
C SER A 24 -11.86 22.28 -3.01
N ASP A 25 -13.11 22.24 -2.57
CA ASP A 25 -14.20 21.50 -3.23
C ASP A 25 -14.42 21.89 -4.71
N ALA A 26 -13.99 23.08 -5.13
CA ALA A 26 -14.14 23.54 -6.51
C ALA A 26 -13.08 22.96 -7.48
N ASP A 27 -11.91 22.58 -6.99
CA ASP A 27 -10.73 22.28 -7.81
C ASP A 27 -10.16 20.87 -7.59
N TRP A 28 -10.88 20.00 -6.88
CA TRP A 28 -10.41 18.64 -6.53
C TRP A 28 -9.97 17.82 -7.75
N ALA A 29 -10.64 17.99 -8.89
CA ALA A 29 -10.30 17.28 -10.13
C ALA A 29 -8.87 17.60 -10.61
N LYS A 30 -8.38 18.82 -10.38
CA LYS A 30 -7.01 19.24 -10.73
C LYS A 30 -5.96 18.62 -9.79
N ALA A 31 -6.35 18.31 -8.55
CA ALA A 31 -5.49 17.66 -7.57
C ALA A 31 -5.49 16.13 -7.69
N LEU A 32 -6.43 15.55 -8.43
CA LEU A 32 -6.59 14.10 -8.55
C LEU A 32 -5.34 13.41 -9.07
N SER A 33 -4.73 13.91 -10.14
CA SER A 33 -3.51 13.30 -10.71
C SER A 33 -2.34 13.31 -9.73
N LYS A 34 -2.20 14.36 -8.90
CA LYS A 34 -1.17 14.43 -7.85
C LYS A 34 -1.45 13.45 -6.72
N ALA A 35 -2.72 13.31 -6.34
CA ALA A 35 -3.14 12.38 -5.30
C ALA A 35 -2.92 10.92 -5.73
N GLU A 36 -3.32 10.57 -6.96
CA GLU A 36 -3.11 9.26 -7.57
C GLU A 36 -1.61 8.92 -7.63
N PHE A 37 -0.80 9.84 -8.17
CA PHE A 37 0.66 9.66 -8.23
C PHE A 37 1.27 9.42 -6.85
N SER A 38 0.85 10.19 -5.84
CA SER A 38 1.33 10.03 -4.47
C SER A 38 0.95 8.67 -3.90
N ILE A 39 -0.30 8.22 -4.11
CA ILE A 39 -0.78 6.91 -3.64
C ILE A 39 0.00 5.77 -4.33
N ASN A 40 0.20 5.86 -5.64
CA ASN A 40 0.85 4.81 -6.43
C ASN A 40 2.37 4.69 -6.18
N ASN A 41 3.02 5.79 -5.76
CA ASN A 41 4.45 5.84 -5.46
C ASN A 41 4.78 5.79 -3.96
N SER A 42 3.77 5.72 -3.09
CA SER A 42 4.01 5.60 -1.65
C SER A 42 4.14 4.14 -1.24
N LEU A 43 5.06 3.86 -0.31
CA LEU A 43 5.19 2.55 0.30
C LEU A 43 3.90 2.19 1.04
N HIS A 44 3.29 1.05 0.68
CA HIS A 44 2.06 0.60 1.30
C HIS A 44 2.35 -0.56 2.26
N SER A 45 2.03 -0.37 3.54
CA SER A 45 2.42 -1.29 4.63
C SER A 45 1.91 -2.72 4.45
N SER A 46 0.72 -2.91 3.86
CA SER A 46 0.16 -4.25 3.65
C SER A 46 0.77 -5.03 2.49
N ILE A 47 1.53 -4.39 1.60
CA ILE A 47 2.21 -5.05 0.47
C ILE A 47 3.73 -4.94 0.56
N GLY A 48 4.27 -4.05 1.40
CA GLY A 48 5.71 -3.88 1.61
C GLY A 48 6.46 -3.28 0.41
N THR A 49 5.73 -2.73 -0.56
CA THR A 49 6.26 -2.04 -1.75
C THR A 49 5.27 -0.96 -2.20
N THR A 50 5.56 -0.28 -3.30
CA THR A 50 4.63 0.71 -3.89
C THR A 50 3.66 0.00 -4.86
N PRO A 51 2.39 0.44 -4.95
CA PRO A 51 1.44 -0.14 -5.90
C PRO A 51 1.92 -0.11 -7.36
N SER A 52 2.63 0.95 -7.75
CA SER A 52 3.19 1.12 -9.10
C SER A 52 4.25 0.06 -9.44
N ILE A 53 5.18 -0.23 -8.53
CA ILE A 53 6.17 -1.31 -8.73
C ILE A 53 5.46 -2.66 -8.86
N LEU A 54 4.47 -2.95 -8.00
CA LEU A 54 3.77 -4.23 -8.03
C LEU A 54 3.00 -4.47 -9.35
N LEU A 55 2.34 -3.42 -9.85
CA LEU A 55 1.51 -3.47 -11.04
C LEU A 55 2.33 -3.35 -12.34
N PHE A 56 3.17 -2.33 -12.44
CA PHE A 56 3.90 -1.96 -13.65
C PHE A 56 5.36 -2.42 -13.66
N GLY A 57 5.95 -2.66 -12.49
CA GLY A 57 7.37 -3.02 -12.36
C GLY A 57 8.29 -1.81 -12.26
N ALA A 58 7.72 -0.61 -12.25
CA ALA A 58 8.44 0.65 -12.14
C ALA A 58 7.59 1.64 -11.35
N GLU A 59 8.26 2.58 -10.71
CA GLU A 59 7.58 3.72 -10.09
C GLU A 59 7.06 4.67 -11.17
N GLN A 60 5.97 5.40 -10.89
CA GLN A 60 5.45 6.39 -11.82
C GLN A 60 6.33 7.65 -11.81
N TYR A 61 6.57 8.21 -13.00
CA TYR A 61 7.31 9.45 -13.25
C TYR A 61 6.35 10.63 -13.43
N GLY A 62 6.76 11.87 -13.12
CA GLY A 62 6.05 13.04 -13.65
C GLY A 62 5.93 14.33 -12.83
N PHE A 63 5.86 14.30 -11.49
CA PHE A 63 5.65 15.55 -10.71
C PHE A 63 6.91 16.13 -10.06
N ALA A 64 7.98 15.35 -9.96
CA ALA A 64 9.27 15.78 -9.45
C ALA A 64 10.31 15.70 -10.57
N ASP A 65 11.42 16.41 -10.42
CA ASP A 65 12.59 16.23 -11.27
C ASP A 65 13.13 14.80 -11.05
N ASP A 66 12.86 13.93 -12.02
CA ASP A 66 13.15 12.50 -11.96
C ASP A 66 14.62 12.18 -12.29
N ASP A 67 15.44 13.17 -12.64
CA ASP A 67 16.86 12.99 -12.98
C ASP A 67 17.65 12.39 -11.81
N LEU A 68 17.44 12.90 -10.59
CA LEU A 68 18.08 12.36 -9.39
C LEU A 68 17.64 10.91 -9.12
N ARG A 69 16.35 10.62 -9.32
CA ARG A 69 15.78 9.29 -9.09
C ARG A 69 16.33 8.29 -10.10
N ASN A 70 16.42 8.67 -11.37
CA ASN A 70 17.03 7.86 -12.44
C ASN A 70 18.50 7.59 -12.16
N TYR A 71 19.25 8.59 -11.70
CA TYR A 71 20.64 8.40 -11.31
C TYR A 71 20.75 7.41 -10.14
N LEU A 72 19.99 7.59 -9.06
CA LEU A 72 19.99 6.67 -7.93
C LEU A 72 19.59 5.24 -8.33
N GLN A 73 18.62 5.09 -9.22
CA GLN A 73 18.18 3.79 -9.72
C GLN A 73 19.24 3.13 -10.60
N SER A 74 20.01 3.90 -11.38
CA SER A 74 21.14 3.38 -12.15
C SER A 74 22.27 2.85 -11.27
N LEU A 75 22.35 3.30 -10.01
CA LEU A 75 23.31 2.80 -9.02
C LEU A 75 22.82 1.56 -8.27
N GLN A 76 21.51 1.25 -8.34
CA GLN A 76 20.93 0.08 -7.70
C GLN A 76 20.82 -1.06 -8.70
N GLU A 77 21.31 -2.25 -8.33
CA GLU A 77 20.94 -3.48 -9.03
C GLU A 77 19.44 -3.74 -8.76
N THR A 78 18.59 -3.56 -9.77
CA THR A 78 17.16 -3.85 -9.63
C THR A 78 16.95 -5.36 -9.46
N PRO A 79 16.23 -5.82 -8.43
CA PRO A 79 15.83 -7.21 -8.33
C PRO A 79 14.92 -7.55 -9.51
N ASP A 80 15.40 -8.38 -10.43
CA ASP A 80 14.73 -8.71 -11.70
C ASP A 80 13.45 -9.56 -11.49
N ASP A 81 13.19 -10.00 -10.27
CA ASP A 81 12.18 -11.00 -9.97
C ASP A 81 10.88 -10.38 -9.44
N ARG A 82 10.09 -9.83 -10.37
CA ARG A 82 8.75 -9.28 -10.11
C ARG A 82 7.79 -10.32 -9.52
N GLU A 83 8.00 -11.59 -9.82
CA GLU A 83 7.17 -12.69 -9.33
C GLU A 83 7.37 -12.87 -7.82
N LYS A 84 8.63 -12.94 -7.36
CA LYS A 84 8.94 -12.95 -5.92
C LYS A 84 8.36 -11.78 -5.16
N LEU A 85 8.37 -10.58 -5.77
CA LEU A 85 7.78 -9.39 -5.16
C LEU A 85 6.26 -9.54 -5.00
N ARG A 86 5.59 -10.10 -6.02
CA ARG A 86 4.14 -10.37 -5.97
C ARG A 86 3.79 -11.41 -4.93
N ASP A 87 4.52 -12.51 -4.87
CA ASP A 87 4.30 -13.55 -3.87
C ASP A 87 4.46 -12.99 -2.45
N SER A 88 5.51 -12.21 -2.23
CA SER A 88 5.76 -11.53 -0.96
C SER A 88 4.64 -10.56 -0.58
N ALA A 89 4.12 -9.80 -1.56
CA ALA A 89 3.01 -8.87 -1.35
C ALA A 89 1.69 -9.58 -1.04
N ILE A 90 1.41 -10.72 -1.69
CA ILE A 90 0.23 -11.55 -1.42
C ILE A 90 0.27 -12.06 0.02
N ILE A 91 1.40 -12.60 0.46
CA ILE A 91 1.58 -13.12 1.83
C ILE A 91 1.36 -11.99 2.85
N ARG A 92 2.00 -10.84 2.65
CA ARG A 92 1.83 -9.69 3.56
C ARG A 92 0.38 -9.20 3.60
N ASN A 93 -0.28 -9.12 2.45
CA ASN A 93 -1.65 -8.63 2.38
C ASN A 93 -2.60 -9.59 3.11
N ARG A 94 -2.39 -10.91 2.96
CA ARG A 94 -3.13 -11.94 3.70
C ARG A 94 -2.93 -11.80 5.21
N ASN A 95 -1.70 -11.62 5.68
CA ASN A 95 -1.40 -11.47 7.11
C ASN A 95 -2.07 -10.23 7.74
N VAL A 96 -2.31 -9.17 6.97
CA VAL A 96 -3.05 -7.99 7.44
C VAL A 96 -4.57 -8.23 7.47
N GLN A 97 -5.06 -9.19 6.69
CA GLN A 97 -6.49 -9.51 6.59
C GLN A 97 -6.94 -10.62 7.55
N GLU A 98 -6.05 -11.53 7.92
CA GLU A 98 -6.32 -12.56 8.92
C GLU A 98 -6.05 -12.00 10.32
N PRO A 99 -7.04 -12.03 11.24
CA PRO A 99 -6.80 -11.58 12.60
C PRO A 99 -5.75 -12.50 13.24
N VAL A 100 -4.80 -11.91 13.97
CA VAL A 100 -3.91 -12.66 14.87
C VAL A 100 -4.82 -13.48 15.78
N GLN A 101 -4.78 -14.82 15.66
CA GLN A 101 -5.35 -15.67 16.69
C GLN A 101 -4.58 -15.33 17.96
N SER A 102 -5.21 -14.59 18.86
CA SER A 102 -4.74 -14.48 20.22
C SER A 102 -4.77 -15.89 20.78
N ASP A 103 -3.61 -16.45 21.10
CA ASP A 103 -3.49 -17.60 21.98
C ASP A 103 -4.13 -17.22 23.32
N SER A 104 -5.44 -17.39 23.44
CA SER A 104 -6.11 -17.59 24.71
C SER A 104 -5.81 -19.03 25.09
N GLU A 105 -4.60 -19.24 25.63
CA GLU A 105 -4.25 -20.46 26.34
C GLU A 105 -5.24 -20.64 27.49
N ASP A 106 -5.82 -21.82 27.48
CA ASP A 106 -6.69 -22.38 28.50
C ASP A 106 -6.10 -22.21 29.91
N VAL A 107 -6.74 -21.36 30.72
CA VAL A 107 -6.63 -21.42 32.18
C VAL A 107 -8.05 -21.47 32.76
N GLU A 108 -8.76 -22.55 32.43
CA GLU A 108 -9.90 -23.04 33.22
C GLU A 108 -9.70 -24.55 33.44
N GLU A 109 -8.97 -24.91 34.51
CA GLU A 109 -9.23 -26.08 35.37
C GLU A 109 -8.05 -26.29 36.33
N SER A 110 -8.00 -25.55 37.43
CA SER A 110 -7.27 -25.98 38.65
C SER A 110 -7.55 -25.09 39.86
N GLU A 111 -8.84 -24.78 40.14
CA GLU A 111 -9.27 -24.45 41.50
C GLU A 111 -10.57 -25.20 41.81
N SER A 112 -10.44 -26.51 41.92
CA SER A 112 -11.32 -27.33 42.74
C SER A 112 -10.50 -28.49 43.27
N GLN A 113 -9.80 -28.24 44.38
CA GLN A 113 -9.61 -29.18 45.50
C GLN A 113 -8.92 -28.49 46.67
#